data_AF-A0A1H9MFI1-F1
#
_entry.id   AF-A0A1H9MFI1-F1
#
_cell.length_a   1.000
_cell.length_b   1.000
_cell.length_c   1.000
_cell.angle_alpha   90.00
_cell.angle_beta   90.00
_cell.angle_gamma   90.00
#
_symmetry.space_group_name_H-M   'P 1'
#
loop_
_entity.id
_entity.type
_entity.pdbx_description
1 polymer ?
#
loop_
_entity_poly.entity_id
_entity_poly.type
_entity_poly.pdbx_seq_one_letter_code
_entity_poly.pdbx_strand_id
1 'polypeptide(L)'
;MTGPGFEVDAAELHEFAKGQRARQDALDAAASKAAGVDLGGDTFGQLLSFFAIGAQQFAQETTAAIRELAAAAGNASDDTTATARTYESYEDANRNRFGGPR
;
A
#
# COMPACT_ATOMS: atom_id res chain seq x y z
N MET A 1 -27.65 17.23 22.62
CA MET A 1 -27.40 17.11 21.17
C MET A 1 -26.21 16.18 20.98
N THR A 2 -26.44 14.88 20.92
CA THR A 2 -25.41 13.88 20.59
C THR A 2 -25.79 13.37 19.20
N GLY A 3 -25.25 14.03 18.16
CA GLY A 3 -25.29 13.44 16.82
C GLY A 3 -24.61 12.07 16.86
N PRO A 4 -24.95 11.14 15.95
CA PRO A 4 -24.25 9.85 15.87
C PRO A 4 -22.78 10.16 15.64
N GLY A 5 -21.96 10.03 16.68
CA GLY A 5 -20.52 10.07 16.53
C GLY A 5 -20.15 8.94 15.59
N PHE A 6 -19.30 9.21 14.61
CA PHE A 6 -18.68 8.13 13.86
C PHE A 6 -17.95 7.24 14.86
N GLU A 7 -18.48 6.04 15.10
CA GLU A 7 -17.85 5.03 15.92
C GLU A 7 -16.76 4.42 15.05
N VAL A 8 -15.52 4.89 15.25
CA VAL A 8 -14.35 4.37 14.54
C VAL A 8 -13.66 3.39 15.48
N ASP A 9 -13.80 2.10 15.20
CA ASP A 9 -13.14 1.05 15.97
C ASP A 9 -11.65 0.98 15.60
N ALA A 10 -10.78 1.20 16.59
CA ALA A 10 -9.34 1.11 16.41
C ALA A 10 -8.88 -0.29 15.94
N ALA A 11 -9.59 -1.36 16.34
CA ALA A 11 -9.30 -2.71 15.89
C ALA A 11 -9.56 -2.87 14.39
N GLU A 12 -10.65 -2.31 13.87
CA GLU A 12 -10.94 -2.31 12.42
C GLU A 12 -9.90 -1.52 11.64
N LEU A 13 -9.40 -0.41 12.19
CA LEU A 13 -8.31 0.36 11.59
C LEU A 13 -7.00 -0.44 11.52
N HIS A 14 -6.65 -1.19 12.58
CA HIS A 14 -5.48 -2.06 12.56
C HIS A 14 -5.61 -3.19 11.53
N GLU A 15 -6.79 -3.80 11.41
CA GLU A 15 -7.03 -4.83 10.39
C GLU A 15 -6.96 -4.25 8.97
N PHE A 16 -7.49 -3.05 8.74
CA PHE A 16 -7.33 -2.36 7.47
C PHE A 16 -5.85 -2.08 7.16
N ALA A 17 -5.09 -1.58 8.14
CA ALA A 17 -3.65 -1.32 7.98
C ALA A 17 -2.87 -2.59 7.61
N LYS A 18 -3.10 -3.71 8.31
CA LYS A 18 -2.54 -5.02 7.95
C LYS A 18 -2.88 -5.42 6.52
N GLY A 19 -4.13 -5.21 6.10
CA GLY A 19 -4.57 -5.47 4.73
C GLY A 19 -3.82 -4.64 3.69
N GLN A 20 -3.57 -3.36 3.98
CA GLN A 20 -2.77 -2.50 3.10
C GLN A 20 -1.30 -2.90 3.03
N ARG A 21 -0.72 -3.33 4.16
CA ARG A 21 0.64 -3.85 4.18
C ARG A 21 0.79 -5.12 3.34
N ALA A 22 -0.15 -6.04 3.46
CA ALA A 22 -0.16 -7.24 2.61
C ALA A 22 -0.28 -6.91 1.11
N ARG A 23 -1.01 -5.84 0.76
CA ARG A 23 -1.11 -5.35 -0.62
C ARG A 23 0.19 -4.74 -1.12
N GLN A 24 0.88 -3.95 -0.29
CA GLN A 24 2.22 -3.46 -0.62
C GLN A 24 3.15 -4.63 -0.96
N ASP A 25 3.22 -5.64 -0.10
CA ASP A 25 4.11 -6.79 -0.31
C ASP A 25 3.76 -7.54 -1.61
N ALA A 26 2.46 -7.70 -1.91
CA ALA A 26 2.00 -8.32 -3.14
C ALA A 26 2.35 -7.50 -4.40
N LEU A 27 2.25 -6.17 -4.32
CA LEU A 27 2.59 -5.25 -5.41
C LEU A 27 4.11 -5.21 -5.65
N ASP A 28 4.91 -5.18 -4.58
CA ASP A 28 6.38 -5.25 -4.69
C ASP A 28 6.84 -6.57 -5.32
N ALA A 29 6.19 -7.68 -4.96
CA ALA A 29 6.43 -8.97 -5.60
C ALA A 29 6.02 -8.96 -7.08
N ALA A 30 4.90 -8.33 -7.44
CA ALA A 30 4.46 -8.20 -8.82
C ALA A 30 5.42 -7.33 -9.65
N ALA A 31 5.86 -6.18 -9.11
CA ALA A 31 6.86 -5.33 -9.73
C ALA A 31 8.19 -6.06 -9.93
N SER A 32 8.62 -6.87 -8.96
CA SER A 32 9.85 -7.65 -9.05
C SER A 32 9.79 -8.71 -10.15
N LYS A 33 8.63 -9.37 -10.31
CA LYS A 33 8.39 -10.30 -11.42
C LYS A 33 8.35 -9.60 -12.78
N ALA A 34 7.69 -8.45 -12.87
CA ALA A 34 7.61 -7.66 -14.10
C ALA A 34 8.99 -7.12 -14.53
N ALA A 35 9.81 -6.69 -13.57
CA ALA A 35 11.18 -6.23 -13.82
C ALA A 35 12.10 -7.32 -14.38
N GLY A 36 11.79 -8.59 -14.12
CA GLY A 36 12.54 -9.74 -14.64
C GLY A 36 12.24 -10.08 -16.09
N VAL A 37 11.27 -9.41 -16.73
CA VAL A 37 10.97 -9.61 -18.16
C VAL A 37 12.00 -8.83 -18.98
N ASP A 38 12.87 -9.55 -19.67
CA ASP A 38 13.81 -8.99 -20.65
C ASP A 38 13.22 -9.14 -22.05
N LEU A 39 12.83 -8.00 -22.65
CA LEU A 39 12.32 -7.93 -24.02
C LEU A 39 13.44 -7.55 -25.02
N GLY A 40 14.70 -7.80 -24.65
CA GLY A 40 15.90 -7.46 -25.39
C GLY A 40 15.99 -8.02 -26.82
N GLY A 41 17.10 -7.69 -27.48
CA GLY A 41 17.33 -7.91 -28.91
C GLY A 41 17.15 -9.34 -29.42
N ASP A 42 17.23 -10.34 -28.53
CA ASP A 42 16.99 -11.75 -28.85
C ASP A 42 15.50 -12.06 -29.11
N THR A 43 14.58 -11.26 -28.56
CA THR A 43 13.12 -11.46 -28.70
C THR A 43 12.62 -11.03 -30.08
N PHE A 44 13.20 -9.97 -30.65
CA PHE A 44 12.71 -9.32 -31.87
C PHE A 44 13.72 -9.33 -33.03
N GLY A 45 14.97 -9.71 -32.79
CA GLY A 45 16.04 -9.64 -33.79
C GLY A 45 16.42 -8.21 -34.18
N GLN A 46 17.50 -8.07 -34.95
CA GLN A 46 18.13 -6.77 -35.25
C GLN A 46 17.20 -5.79 -36.01
N LEU A 47 16.32 -6.31 -36.88
CA LEU A 47 15.39 -5.53 -37.71
C LEU A 47 14.22 -4.92 -36.94
N LEU A 48 13.81 -5.54 -35.82
CA LEU A 48 12.70 -5.07 -34.99
C LEU A 48 13.19 -4.54 -33.62
N SER A 49 14.49 -4.22 -33.53
CA SER A 49 15.14 -3.71 -32.32
C SER A 49 14.49 -2.44 -31.76
N PHE A 50 13.87 -1.60 -32.59
CA PHE A 50 13.13 -0.42 -32.12
C PHE A 50 11.84 -0.78 -31.38
N PHE A 51 11.15 -1.87 -31.75
CA PHE A 51 10.02 -2.40 -30.98
C PHE A 51 10.49 -2.98 -29.65
N ALA A 52 11.64 -3.65 -29.63
CA ALA A 52 12.26 -4.15 -28.40
C ALA A 52 12.56 -2.99 -27.42
N ILE A 53 13.15 -1.90 -27.91
CA ILE A 53 13.44 -0.69 -27.11
C ILE A 53 12.15 -0.10 -26.54
N GLY A 54 11.12 0.10 -27.38
CA GLY A 54 9.84 0.64 -26.92
C GLY A 54 9.13 -0.27 -25.90
N ALA A 55 9.09 -1.56 -26.16
CA ALA A 55 8.48 -2.53 -25.25
C ALA A 55 9.23 -2.62 -23.91
N GLN A 56 10.57 -2.59 -23.94
CA GLN A 56 11.39 -2.55 -22.73
C GLN A 56 11.12 -1.27 -21.92
N GLN A 57 10.98 -0.12 -22.59
CA GLN A 57 10.65 1.14 -21.93
C GLN A 57 9.28 1.08 -21.25
N PHE A 58 8.24 0.61 -21.95
CA PHE A 58 6.91 0.47 -21.34
C PHE A 58 6.89 -0.53 -20.17
N ALA A 59 7.67 -1.61 -20.26
CA ALA A 59 7.82 -2.56 -19.17
C ALA A 59 8.48 -1.92 -17.93
N GLN A 60 9.51 -1.08 -18.14
CA GLN A 60 10.15 -0.31 -17.07
C GLN A 60 9.18 0.72 -16.44
N GLU A 61 8.47 1.48 -17.26
CA GLU A 61 7.47 2.47 -16.80
C GLU A 61 6.35 1.80 -16.00
N THR A 62 5.83 0.67 -16.48
CA THR A 62 4.82 -0.11 -15.77
C THR A 62 5.35 -0.64 -14.44
N THR A 63 6.58 -1.16 -14.42
CA THR A 63 7.24 -1.62 -13.18
C THR A 63 7.39 -0.49 -12.18
N ALA A 64 7.75 0.72 -12.63
CA ALA A 64 7.87 1.89 -11.77
C ALA A 64 6.50 2.30 -11.18
N ALA A 65 5.44 2.32 -11.99
CA ALA A 65 4.09 2.63 -11.53
C ALA A 65 3.56 1.63 -10.49
N ILE A 66 3.86 0.33 -10.66
CA ILE A 66 3.49 -0.69 -9.66
C ILE A 66 4.21 -0.44 -8.33
N ARG A 67 5.49 -0.05 -8.37
CA ARG A 67 6.26 0.29 -7.15
C ARG A 67 5.70 1.53 -6.45
N GLU A 68 5.29 2.54 -7.21
CA GLU A 68 4.63 3.72 -6.66
C GLU A 68 3.31 3.37 -5.97
N LEU A 69 2.52 2.48 -6.57
CA LEU A 69 1.30 1.97 -5.95
C LEU A 69 1.58 1.16 -4.68
N ALA A 70 2.64 0.35 -4.66
CA ALA A 70 3.07 -0.39 -3.48
C ALA A 70 3.42 0.57 -2.32
N ALA A 71 4.16 1.64 -2.62
CA ALA A 71 4.50 2.67 -1.65
C ALA A 71 3.26 3.39 -1.12
N ALA A 72 2.29 3.72 -1.99
CA ALA A 72 1.03 4.33 -1.57
C ALA A 72 0.22 3.43 -0.62
N ALA A 73 0.18 2.12 -0.87
CA ALA A 73 -0.44 1.15 0.05
C ALA A 73 0.29 1.09 1.40
N GLY A 74 1.63 1.13 1.39
CA GLY A 74 2.43 1.23 2.61
C GLY A 74 2.13 2.48 3.43
N ASN A 75 2.12 3.65 2.79
CA ASN A 75 1.79 4.91 3.46
C ASN A 75 0.38 4.88 4.06
N ALA A 76 -0.61 4.32 3.34
CA ALA A 76 -1.97 4.17 3.85
C ALA A 76 -2.04 3.26 5.09
N SER A 77 -1.23 2.19 5.13
CA SER A 77 -1.08 1.33 6.32
C SER A 77 -0.53 2.12 7.51
N ASP A 78 0.54 2.88 7.29
CA ASP A 78 1.21 3.64 8.36
C ASP A 78 0.31 4.74 8.92
N ASP A 79 -0.35 5.51 8.05
CA ASP A 79 -1.30 6.56 8.43
C ASP A 79 -2.51 5.99 9.19
N THR A 80 -3.02 4.83 8.76
CA THR A 80 -4.14 4.17 9.43
C THR A 80 -3.72 3.67 10.82
N THR A 81 -2.53 3.09 10.93
CA THR A 81 -1.98 2.64 12.22
C THR A 81 -1.77 3.81 13.18
N ALA A 82 -1.24 4.94 12.69
CA ALA A 82 -1.08 6.16 13.48
C ALA A 82 -2.43 6.71 13.95
N THR A 83 -3.45 6.63 13.09
CA THR A 83 -4.82 7.03 13.41
C THR A 83 -5.42 6.11 14.49
N ALA A 84 -5.27 4.80 14.37
CA ALA A 84 -5.75 3.82 15.37
C ALA A 84 -5.14 4.09 16.76
N ARG A 85 -3.82 4.29 16.82
CA ARG A 85 -3.12 4.64 18.07
C ARG A 85 -3.62 5.95 18.69
N THR A 86 -4.01 6.90 17.86
CA THR A 86 -4.57 8.17 18.32
C THR A 86 -5.92 7.93 19.01
N TYR A 87 -6.81 7.13 18.41
CA TYR A 87 -8.09 6.75 19.03
C TYR A 87 -7.88 6.01 20.37
N GLU A 88 -7.01 5.00 20.39
CA GLU A 88 -6.66 4.25 21.61
C GLU A 88 -6.18 5.19 22.73
N SER A 89 -5.33 6.16 22.39
CA SER A 89 -4.83 7.13 23.38
C SER A 89 -5.93 8.01 23.99
N TYR A 90 -6.93 8.41 23.18
CA TYR A 90 -8.06 9.20 23.66
C TYR A 90 -9.01 8.36 24.51
N GLU A 91 -9.26 7.11 24.12
CA GLU A 91 -10.04 6.17 24.92
C GLU A 91 -9.40 5.91 26.29
N ASP A 92 -8.09 5.67 26.31
CA ASP A 92 -7.34 5.48 27.56
C ASP A 92 -7.34 6.73 28.44
N ALA A 93 -7.15 7.91 27.84
CA ALA A 93 -7.23 9.17 28.57
C ALA A 93 -8.62 9.41 29.16
N ASN A 94 -9.68 9.11 28.40
CA ASN A 94 -11.06 9.20 28.87
C ASN A 94 -11.35 8.19 29.98
N ARG A 95 -10.90 6.93 29.85
CA ARG A 95 -10.98 5.90 30.89
C ARG A 95 -10.31 6.36 32.18
N ASN A 96 -9.09 6.89 32.09
CA ASN A 96 -8.32 7.36 33.25
C ASN A 96 -9.00 8.55 33.95
N ARG A 97 -9.72 9.39 33.20
CA ARG A 97 -10.37 10.60 33.73
C ARG A 97 -11.77 10.36 34.28
N PHE A 98 -12.52 9.43 33.69
CA PHE A 98 -13.95 9.26 33.99
C PHE A 98 -14.33 7.89 34.55
N GLY A 99 -13.41 6.91 34.54
CA GLY A 99 -13.66 5.54 34.97
C GLY A 99 -14.54 4.78 33.98
N GLY A 100 -13.99 3.76 33.30
CA GLY A 100 -14.71 2.92 32.35
C GLY A 100 -14.19 1.47 32.35
N PRO A 101 -15.01 0.49 31.93
CA PRO A 101 -14.57 -0.91 31.83
C PRO A 101 -13.39 -1.07 30.87
N ARG A 102 -12.56 -2.10 31.14
CA ARG A 102 -11.51 -2.57 30.24
C ARG A 102 -12.09 -3.42 29.12
#